data_AF-A0A8T3P6M1-F1
#
_entry.id   AF-A0A8T3P6M1-F1
#
_cell.length_a   1.000
_cell.length_b   1.000
_cell.length_c   1.000
_cell.angle_alpha   90.00
_cell.angle_beta   90.00
_cell.angle_gamma   90.00
#
_symmetry.space_group_name_H-M   'P 1'
#
loop_
_entity.id
_entity.type
_entity.pdbx_description
1 polymer ?
#
loop_
_entity_poly.entity_id
_entity_poly.type
_entity_poly.pdbx_seq_one_letter_code
_entity_poly.pdbx_strand_id
1 'polypeptide(L)'
;MPAREIAYRMRYGAYTVVERQLHRRGAFTRPGRMKAALVSEVSRSNDWEQVLLERRAASRFFPWEHDTPQIRAVLQSDYRFELEKARTVAEQVARHEISFFGETFRLGAEINWHADPVTGAEWPRAYHGDLDCRRSAGCGDVKHVWELNRHQFLMDLAKVALVDGSRRHAEQTLALVESWRGA
;
A
#
# COMPACT_ATOMS: atom_id res chain seq x y z
N MET A 1 -28.01 19.68 11.74
CA MET A 1 -26.67 19.57 11.12
C MET A 1 -26.01 20.95 11.12
N PRO A 2 -24.76 21.11 11.58
CA PRO A 2 -24.12 22.42 11.68
C PRO A 2 -23.69 22.97 10.30
N ALA A 3 -23.66 24.30 10.13
CA ALA A 3 -23.33 24.95 8.85
C ALA A 3 -21.96 24.52 8.28
N ARG A 4 -20.97 24.30 9.14
CA ARG A 4 -19.64 23.77 8.77
C ARG A 4 -19.72 22.41 8.07
N GLU A 5 -20.62 21.54 8.52
CA GLU A 5 -20.78 20.19 7.98
C GLU A 5 -21.49 20.25 6.62
N ILE A 6 -22.48 21.13 6.48
CA ILE A 6 -23.17 21.38 5.21
C ILE A 6 -22.16 21.91 4.18
N ALA A 7 -21.38 22.92 4.54
CA ALA A 7 -20.34 23.49 3.67
C ALA A 7 -19.28 22.44 3.27
N TYR A 8 -18.83 21.62 4.23
CA TYR A 8 -17.89 20.53 3.96
C TYR A 8 -18.46 19.52 2.96
N ARG A 9 -19.70 19.05 3.17
CA ARG A 9 -20.34 18.06 2.28
C ARG A 9 -20.61 18.62 0.89
N MET A 10 -21.02 19.88 0.78
CA MET A 10 -21.19 20.54 -0.52
C MET A 10 -19.85 20.61 -1.27
N ARG A 11 -18.77 21.02 -0.58
CA ARG A 11 -17.42 21.05 -1.17
C ARG A 11 -16.93 19.66 -1.56
N TYR A 12 -17.16 18.66 -0.72
CA TYR A 12 -16.78 17.27 -0.99
C TYR A 12 -17.58 16.68 -2.16
N GLY A 13 -18.88 16.96 -2.25
CA GLY A 13 -19.72 16.57 -3.38
C GLY A 13 -19.25 17.19 -4.71
N ALA A 14 -18.93 18.48 -4.71
CA ALA A 14 -18.32 19.11 -5.88
C ALA A 14 -16.96 18.49 -6.23
N TYR A 15 -16.17 18.15 -5.21
CA TYR A 15 -14.88 17.49 -5.39
C TYR A 15 -15.01 16.13 -6.10
N THR A 16 -15.94 15.28 -5.65
CA THR A 16 -16.15 13.93 -6.22
C THR A 16 -16.70 13.96 -7.64
N VAL A 17 -17.54 14.94 -7.98
CA VAL A 17 -18.01 15.13 -9.37
C VAL A 17 -16.83 15.40 -10.32
N VAL A 18 -15.93 16.30 -9.91
CA VAL A 18 -14.72 16.62 -10.69
C VAL A 18 -13.78 15.41 -10.76
N GLU A 19 -13.56 14.71 -9.65
CA GLU A 19 -12.70 13.52 -9.60
C GLU A 19 -13.25 12.41 -10.52
N ARG A 20 -14.56 12.16 -10.50
CA ARG A 20 -15.23 11.21 -11.40
C ARG A 20 -15.06 11.57 -12.88
N GLN A 21 -15.17 12.86 -13.22
CA GLN A 21 -14.97 13.31 -14.61
C GLN A 21 -13.52 13.18 -15.06
N LEU A 22 -12.55 13.40 -14.16
CA LEU A 22 -11.12 13.16 -14.44
C LEU A 22 -10.85 11.66 -14.65
N HIS A 23 -11.42 10.80 -13.81
CA HIS A 23 -11.30 9.35 -13.96
C HIS A 23 -11.81 8.88 -15.33
N ARG A 24 -12.95 9.39 -15.80
CA ARG A 24 -13.46 9.10 -17.16
C ARG A 24 -12.52 9.51 -18.29
N ARG A 25 -11.61 10.46 -18.03
CA ARG A 25 -10.58 10.93 -18.97
C ARG A 25 -9.24 10.19 -18.78
N GLY A 26 -9.20 9.16 -17.94
CA GLY A 26 -7.97 8.40 -17.62
C GLY A 26 -7.06 9.07 -16.59
N ALA A 27 -7.50 10.14 -15.94
CA ALA A 27 -6.73 10.81 -14.89
C ALA A 27 -7.21 10.38 -13.50
N PHE A 28 -6.37 9.66 -12.75
CA PHE A 28 -6.70 9.14 -11.42
C PHE A 28 -6.61 10.20 -10.31
N THR A 29 -5.84 11.26 -10.50
CA THR A 29 -5.67 12.35 -9.52
C THR A 29 -5.65 13.72 -10.20
N ARG A 30 -5.94 14.78 -9.44
CA ARG A 30 -5.80 16.16 -9.92
C ARG A 30 -4.31 16.51 -10.07
N PRO A 31 -3.92 17.18 -11.17
CA PRO A 31 -2.58 17.75 -11.30
C PRO A 31 -2.24 18.62 -10.09
N GLY A 32 -1.04 18.46 -9.53
CA GLY A 32 -0.58 19.22 -8.38
C GLY A 32 -1.21 18.86 -7.03
N ARG A 33 -2.09 17.83 -6.95
CA ARG A 33 -2.65 17.35 -5.67
C ARG A 33 -1.56 17.01 -4.66
N MET A 34 -0.52 16.30 -5.12
CA MET A 34 0.61 15.93 -4.27
C MET A 34 1.32 17.18 -3.74
N LYS A 35 1.71 18.11 -4.63
CA LYS A 35 2.34 19.39 -4.26
C LYS A 35 1.49 20.19 -3.25
N ALA A 36 0.17 20.23 -3.45
CA ALA A 36 -0.76 20.92 -2.55
C ALA A 36 -0.92 20.24 -1.18
N ALA A 37 -0.60 18.96 -1.07
CA ALA A 37 -0.63 18.20 0.19
C ALA A 37 0.70 18.29 0.98
N LEU A 38 1.75 18.85 0.39
CA LEU A 38 3.04 19.00 1.05
C LEU A 38 3.04 20.17 2.04
N VAL A 39 3.90 20.09 3.03
CA VAL A 39 4.21 21.22 3.92
C VAL A 39 4.71 22.42 3.11
N SER A 40 4.47 23.62 3.63
CA SER A 40 4.70 24.87 2.90
C SER A 40 6.16 25.09 2.47
N GLU A 41 7.16 24.57 3.18
CA GLU A 41 8.56 24.74 2.78
C GLU A 41 8.90 23.95 1.51
N VAL A 42 8.42 22.71 1.39
CA VAL A 42 8.73 21.84 0.25
C VAL A 42 7.95 22.29 -0.98
N SER A 43 6.67 22.63 -0.81
CA SER A 43 5.79 23.02 -1.93
C SER A 43 6.20 24.34 -2.59
N ARG A 44 6.97 25.21 -1.91
CA ARG A 44 7.45 26.48 -2.48
C ARG A 44 8.65 26.33 -3.42
N SER A 45 9.35 25.19 -3.38
CA SER A 45 10.44 24.93 -4.30
C SER A 45 9.91 24.70 -5.73
N ASN A 46 10.68 25.15 -6.73
CA ASN A 46 10.42 24.78 -8.13
C ASN A 46 10.69 23.29 -8.33
N ASP A 47 11.75 22.75 -7.71
CA ASP A 47 12.16 21.34 -7.75
C ASP A 47 11.65 20.57 -6.53
N TRP A 48 10.37 20.78 -6.17
CA TRP A 48 9.78 20.23 -4.96
C TRP A 48 9.86 18.69 -4.89
N GLU A 49 9.86 17.99 -6.03
CA GLU A 49 9.96 16.53 -6.10
C GLU A 49 11.33 16.04 -5.64
N GLN A 50 12.40 16.64 -6.18
CA GLN A 50 13.76 16.32 -5.78
C GLN A 50 14.01 16.69 -4.33
N VAL A 51 13.56 17.87 -3.91
CA VAL A 51 13.63 18.29 -2.50
C VAL A 51 12.89 17.30 -1.59
N LEU A 52 11.73 16.78 -1.99
CA LEU A 52 11.00 15.77 -1.22
C LEU A 52 11.77 14.45 -1.10
N LEU A 53 12.39 13.99 -2.20
CA LEU A 53 13.13 12.73 -2.25
C LEU A 53 14.48 12.80 -1.52
N GLU A 54 15.18 13.92 -1.64
CA GLU A 54 16.49 14.14 -1.03
C GLU A 54 16.39 14.60 0.43
N ARG A 55 15.19 15.02 0.86
CA ARG A 55 14.95 15.38 2.26
C ARG A 55 15.12 14.16 3.15
N ARG A 56 16.34 13.98 3.63
CA ARG A 56 16.65 13.25 4.85
C ARG A 56 16.00 14.02 5.99
N ALA A 57 14.78 13.65 6.35
CA ALA A 57 14.18 14.23 7.53
C ALA A 57 15.12 13.94 8.70
N ALA A 58 15.55 14.96 9.44
CA ALA A 58 16.21 14.78 10.75
C ALA A 58 15.23 14.20 11.81
N SER A 59 14.22 13.46 11.35
CA SER A 59 13.20 12.88 12.18
C SER A 59 13.65 11.49 12.59
N ARG A 60 13.62 11.23 13.89
CA ARG A 60 13.71 9.88 14.45
C ARG A 60 12.47 9.02 14.14
N PHE A 61 11.57 9.47 13.26
CA PHE A 61 10.33 8.77 12.93
C PHE A 61 10.61 7.43 12.24
N PHE A 62 11.75 7.31 11.54
CA PHE A 62 12.24 6.06 10.97
C PHE A 62 13.58 5.68 11.62
N PRO A 63 13.57 5.07 12.82
CA PRO A 63 14.80 4.75 13.56
C PRO A 63 15.80 3.90 12.76
N TRP A 64 15.33 3.14 11.77
CA TRP A 64 16.14 2.24 10.96
C TRP A 64 17.14 2.95 10.05
N GLU A 65 16.84 4.19 9.65
CA GLU A 65 17.74 5.00 8.81
C GLU A 65 19.01 5.43 9.57
N HIS A 66 18.94 5.49 10.91
CA HIS A 66 20.04 5.98 11.74
C HIS A 66 20.68 4.89 12.61
N ASP A 67 19.95 3.83 12.94
CA ASP A 67 20.43 2.78 13.85
C ASP A 67 19.96 1.38 13.46
N THR A 68 20.28 0.98 12.23
CA THR A 68 20.04 -0.39 11.74
C THR A 68 20.62 -1.47 12.67
N PRO A 69 21.85 -1.35 13.23
CA PRO A 69 22.38 -2.36 14.15
C PRO A 69 21.53 -2.55 15.41
N GLN A 70 21.07 -1.46 16.04
CA GLN A 70 20.23 -1.55 17.23
C GLN A 70 18.86 -2.18 16.92
N ILE A 71 18.23 -1.84 15.79
CA ILE A 71 16.95 -2.45 15.41
C ILE A 71 17.12 -3.93 15.14
N ARG A 72 18.21 -4.32 14.47
CA ARG A 72 18.52 -5.74 14.27
C ARG A 72 18.65 -6.45 15.61
N ALA A 73 19.38 -5.87 16.56
CA ALA A 73 19.55 -6.43 17.90
C ALA A 73 18.19 -6.61 18.61
N VAL A 74 17.34 -5.59 18.60
CA VAL A 74 16.00 -5.63 19.22
C VAL A 74 15.09 -6.67 18.56
N LEU A 75 15.11 -6.79 17.23
CA LEU A 75 14.35 -7.83 16.51
C LEU A 75 14.85 -9.25 16.85
N GLN A 76 16.15 -9.41 17.04
CA GLN A 76 16.77 -10.69 17.38
C GLN A 76 16.61 -11.07 18.86
N SER A 77 16.46 -10.09 19.77
CA SER A 77 16.25 -10.34 21.21
C SER A 77 14.78 -10.32 21.59
N ASP A 78 14.20 -9.12 21.65
CA ASP A 78 12.95 -8.85 22.37
C ASP A 78 11.73 -9.26 21.52
N TYR A 79 11.88 -9.19 20.20
CA TYR A 79 10.82 -9.50 19.22
C TYR A 79 11.11 -10.77 18.41
N ARG A 80 11.82 -11.72 19.01
CA ARG A 80 12.21 -12.98 18.34
C ARG A 80 11.00 -13.74 17.78
N PHE A 81 9.86 -13.71 18.47
CA PHE A 81 8.65 -14.41 18.02
C PHE A 81 8.03 -13.76 16.78
N GLU A 82 7.99 -12.43 16.74
CA GLU A 82 7.55 -11.65 15.59
C GLU A 82 8.50 -11.84 14.40
N LEU A 83 9.81 -11.94 14.66
CA LEU A 83 10.79 -12.25 13.63
C LEU A 83 10.58 -13.64 13.02
N GLU A 84 10.35 -14.68 13.84
CA GLU A 84 10.06 -16.03 13.33
C GLU A 84 8.76 -16.09 12.53
N LYS A 85 7.72 -15.35 12.95
CA LYS A 85 6.52 -15.16 12.13
C LYS A 85 6.84 -14.50 10.81
N ALA A 86 7.65 -13.44 10.81
CA ALA A 86 8.04 -12.75 9.59
C ALA A 86 8.82 -13.66 8.64
N ARG A 87 9.69 -14.53 9.16
CA ARG A 87 10.38 -15.58 8.39
C ARG A 87 9.39 -16.54 7.75
N THR A 88 8.42 -17.02 8.52
CA THR A 88 7.36 -17.91 8.01
C THR A 88 6.58 -17.25 6.88
N VAL A 89 6.21 -15.97 7.03
CA VAL A 89 5.52 -15.19 5.98
C VAL A 89 6.42 -15.04 4.75
N ALA A 90 7.70 -14.71 4.92
CA ALA A 90 8.63 -14.58 3.80
C ALA A 90 8.76 -15.89 3.00
N GLU A 91 8.81 -17.04 3.69
CA GLU A 91 8.82 -18.36 3.04
C GLU A 91 7.51 -18.69 2.32
N GLN A 92 6.35 -18.29 2.86
CA GLN A 92 5.05 -18.40 2.18
C GLN A 92 5.03 -17.55 0.91
N VAL A 93 5.43 -16.28 1.00
CA VAL A 93 5.44 -15.36 -0.15
C VAL A 93 6.42 -15.84 -1.23
N ALA A 94 7.54 -16.45 -0.85
CA ALA A 94 8.46 -17.11 -1.80
C ALA A 94 7.84 -18.30 -2.55
N ARG A 95 6.74 -18.86 -2.05
CA ARG A 95 5.93 -19.90 -2.71
C ARG A 95 4.67 -19.33 -3.38
N HIS A 96 4.57 -18.01 -3.50
CA HIS A 96 3.38 -17.29 -3.97
C HIS A 96 2.13 -17.56 -3.12
N GLU A 97 2.33 -17.74 -1.82
CA GLU A 97 1.27 -17.94 -0.84
C GLU A 97 1.17 -16.70 0.07
N ILE A 98 -0.05 -16.19 0.26
CA ILE A 98 -0.32 -15.06 1.16
C ILE A 98 -1.47 -15.43 2.07
N SER A 99 -1.28 -15.23 3.38
CA SER A 99 -2.27 -15.60 4.39
C SER A 99 -2.95 -14.37 4.98
N PHE A 100 -4.28 -14.37 4.99
CA PHE A 100 -5.11 -13.38 5.68
C PHE A 100 -6.49 -13.95 5.96
N PHE A 101 -7.21 -13.36 6.93
CA PHE A 101 -8.49 -13.88 7.44
C PHE A 101 -8.48 -15.35 7.89
N GLY A 102 -7.31 -15.88 8.28
CA GLY A 102 -7.17 -17.27 8.74
C GLY A 102 -7.04 -18.30 7.62
N GLU A 103 -6.98 -17.85 6.37
CA GLU A 103 -6.80 -18.70 5.18
C GLU A 103 -5.49 -18.36 4.47
N THR A 104 -4.99 -19.30 3.66
CA THR A 104 -3.79 -19.12 2.83
C THR A 104 -4.18 -19.23 1.37
N PHE A 105 -3.92 -18.15 0.61
CA PHE A 105 -4.24 -18.04 -0.81
C PHE A 105 -3.00 -18.27 -1.65
N ARG A 106 -3.12 -19.12 -2.68
CA ARG A 106 -2.08 -19.34 -3.70
C ARG A 106 -2.38 -18.44 -4.89
N LEU A 107 -1.56 -17.42 -5.11
CA LEU A 107 -1.86 -16.35 -6.07
C LEU A 107 -1.24 -16.57 -7.45
N GLY A 108 -0.51 -17.67 -7.65
CA GLY A 108 0.22 -17.93 -8.89
C GLY A 108 1.50 -17.09 -9.01
N ALA A 109 2.25 -17.30 -10.09
CA ALA A 109 3.51 -16.58 -10.33
C ALA A 109 3.30 -15.08 -10.64
N GLU A 110 2.16 -14.75 -11.25
CA GLU A 110 1.72 -13.38 -11.50
C GLU A 110 0.45 -13.11 -10.69
N ILE A 111 0.53 -12.18 -9.75
CA ILE A 111 -0.59 -11.84 -8.88
C ILE A 111 -1.55 -10.94 -9.65
N ASN A 112 -2.79 -11.39 -9.85
CA ASN A 112 -3.86 -10.50 -10.30
C ASN A 112 -4.38 -9.70 -9.10
N TRP A 113 -3.87 -8.47 -8.95
CA TRP A 113 -4.20 -7.56 -7.84
C TRP A 113 -5.66 -7.09 -7.81
N HIS A 114 -6.43 -7.33 -8.88
CA HIS A 114 -7.85 -6.99 -8.97
C HIS A 114 -8.78 -8.20 -8.80
N ALA A 115 -8.24 -9.42 -8.72
CA ALA A 115 -9.04 -10.62 -8.53
C ALA A 115 -9.29 -10.93 -7.06
N ASP A 116 -10.52 -11.36 -6.74
CA ASP A 116 -10.82 -12.00 -5.46
C ASP A 116 -10.14 -13.38 -5.42
N PRO A 117 -9.17 -13.61 -4.52
CA PRO A 117 -8.42 -14.87 -4.49
C PRO A 117 -9.27 -16.08 -4.06
N VAL A 118 -10.47 -15.87 -3.53
CA VAL A 118 -11.42 -16.98 -3.24
C VAL A 118 -12.10 -17.47 -4.51
N THR A 119 -12.62 -16.54 -5.32
CA THR A 119 -13.48 -16.87 -6.47
C THR A 119 -12.74 -16.81 -7.82
N GLY A 120 -11.59 -16.14 -7.87
CA GLY A 120 -10.86 -15.80 -9.09
C GLY A 120 -11.51 -14.68 -9.91
N ALA A 121 -12.64 -14.12 -9.46
CA ALA A 121 -13.36 -13.10 -10.22
C ALA A 121 -12.68 -11.74 -10.11
N GLU A 122 -12.59 -11.02 -11.23
CA GLU A 122 -11.90 -9.73 -11.31
C GLU A 122 -12.86 -8.56 -11.01
N TRP A 123 -12.43 -7.65 -10.14
CA TRP A 123 -13.14 -6.42 -9.84
C TRP A 123 -12.95 -5.37 -10.96
N PRO A 124 -14.01 -4.66 -11.34
CA PRO A 124 -13.93 -3.70 -12.44
C PRO A 124 -13.08 -2.48 -12.08
N ARG A 125 -12.27 -2.02 -13.04
CA ARG A 125 -11.50 -0.76 -13.00
C ARG A 125 -12.43 0.44 -13.23
N ALA A 126 -13.31 0.69 -12.28
CA ALA A 126 -14.27 1.80 -12.31
C ALA A 126 -13.97 2.83 -11.23
N TYR A 127 -14.60 4.00 -11.34
CA TYR A 127 -14.51 5.03 -10.31
C TYR A 127 -15.02 4.47 -8.98
N HIS A 128 -14.27 4.68 -7.89
CA HIS A 128 -14.54 4.06 -6.57
C HIS A 128 -15.99 4.24 -6.10
N GLY A 129 -16.61 5.38 -6.36
CA GLY A 129 -17.99 5.67 -5.97
C GLY A 129 -19.07 5.00 -6.84
N ASP A 130 -18.68 4.34 -7.93
CA ASP A 130 -19.57 3.61 -8.83
C ASP A 130 -19.50 2.09 -8.59
N LEU A 131 -18.55 1.62 -7.76
CA LEU A 131 -18.43 0.23 -7.36
C LEU A 131 -19.47 -0.12 -6.28
N ASP A 132 -20.32 -1.11 -6.54
CA ASP A 132 -21.21 -1.66 -5.52
C ASP A 132 -20.46 -2.67 -4.64
N CYS A 133 -19.67 -2.17 -3.70
CA CYS A 133 -18.93 -3.00 -2.75
C CYS A 133 -19.83 -3.71 -1.72
N ARG A 134 -21.14 -3.44 -1.69
CA ARG A 134 -22.08 -4.04 -0.71
C ARG A 134 -22.67 -5.35 -1.21
N ARG A 135 -22.74 -5.53 -2.53
CA ARG A 135 -23.22 -6.75 -3.17
C ARG A 135 -22.06 -7.34 -3.94
N SER A 136 -21.80 -8.62 -3.76
CA SER A 136 -20.67 -9.31 -4.40
C SER A 136 -20.73 -9.36 -5.92
N ALA A 137 -21.75 -8.77 -6.58
CA ALA A 137 -21.92 -8.52 -8.02
C ALA A 137 -21.27 -9.51 -9.01
N GLY A 138 -21.15 -10.79 -8.65
CA GLY A 138 -20.36 -11.79 -9.38
C GLY A 138 -18.83 -11.64 -9.31
N CYS A 139 -18.30 -10.63 -8.60
CA CYS A 139 -16.87 -10.31 -8.45
C CYS A 139 -16.27 -10.83 -7.13
N GLY A 140 -17.05 -11.50 -6.28
CA GLY A 140 -16.59 -12.02 -4.98
C GLY A 140 -16.76 -11.02 -3.83
N ASP A 141 -16.07 -11.23 -2.70
CA ASP A 141 -16.06 -10.28 -1.57
C ASP A 141 -14.88 -9.31 -1.70
N VAL A 142 -15.19 -8.01 -1.78
CA VAL A 142 -14.21 -6.93 -1.93
C VAL A 142 -13.15 -6.93 -0.82
N LYS A 143 -13.48 -7.49 0.36
CA LYS A 143 -12.57 -7.53 1.51
C LYS A 143 -11.29 -8.30 1.21
N HIS A 144 -11.35 -9.39 0.44
CA HIS A 144 -10.14 -10.15 0.11
C HIS A 144 -9.21 -9.34 -0.80
N VAL A 145 -9.78 -8.66 -1.80
CA VAL A 145 -9.01 -7.77 -2.68
C VAL A 145 -8.40 -6.63 -1.87
N TRP A 146 -9.18 -5.99 -0.99
CA TRP A 146 -8.67 -4.94 -0.12
C TRP A 146 -7.55 -5.44 0.79
N GLU A 147 -7.71 -6.59 1.45
CA GLU A 147 -6.73 -7.09 2.40
C GLU A 147 -5.41 -7.49 1.70
N LEU A 148 -5.50 -8.11 0.52
CA LEU A 148 -4.33 -8.36 -0.34
C LEU A 148 -3.59 -7.06 -0.68
N ASN A 149 -4.32 -6.04 -1.13
CA ASN A 149 -3.79 -4.73 -1.53
C ASN A 149 -3.36 -3.84 -0.34
N ARG A 150 -3.51 -4.30 0.90
CA ARG A 150 -2.91 -3.64 2.07
C ARG A 150 -1.44 -4.04 2.28
N HIS A 151 -0.96 -5.03 1.53
CA HIS A 151 0.46 -5.39 1.47
C HIS A 151 1.12 -5.66 2.83
N GLN A 152 0.37 -6.18 3.79
CA GLN A 152 0.89 -6.37 5.17
C GLN A 152 2.13 -7.28 5.20
N PHE A 153 2.18 -8.27 4.32
CA PHE A 153 3.31 -9.18 4.15
C PHE A 153 4.62 -8.48 3.76
N LEU A 154 4.57 -7.32 3.06
CA LEU A 154 5.80 -6.61 2.68
C LEU A 154 6.60 -6.14 3.90
N MET A 155 5.93 -5.81 5.00
CA MET A 155 6.61 -5.44 6.23
C MET A 155 7.38 -6.61 6.84
N ASP A 156 6.87 -7.82 6.70
CA ASP A 156 7.55 -9.03 7.17
C ASP A 156 8.76 -9.36 6.30
N LEU A 157 8.64 -9.24 4.97
CA LEU A 157 9.79 -9.36 4.07
C LEU A 157 10.86 -8.32 4.40
N ALA A 158 10.47 -7.08 4.70
CA ALA A 158 11.39 -6.02 5.08
C ALA A 158 12.13 -6.31 6.40
N LYS A 159 11.44 -6.83 7.43
CA LYS A 159 12.07 -7.25 8.70
C LYS A 159 13.12 -8.34 8.45
N VAL A 160 12.78 -9.37 7.66
CA VAL A 160 13.69 -10.47 7.34
C VAL A 160 14.88 -9.97 6.51
N ALA A 161 14.64 -9.14 5.50
CA ALA A 161 15.71 -8.51 4.72
C ALA A 161 16.68 -7.70 5.60
N LEU A 162 16.13 -6.92 6.55
CA LEU A 162 16.91 -6.13 7.50
C LEU A 162 17.77 -7.02 8.41
N VAL A 163 17.21 -8.10 8.97
CA VAL A 163 17.90 -8.95 9.95
C VAL A 163 18.87 -9.95 9.31
N ASP A 164 18.56 -10.47 8.12
CA ASP A 164 19.41 -11.43 7.45
C ASP A 164 20.45 -10.77 6.54
N GLY A 165 20.24 -9.49 6.19
CA GLY A 165 21.00 -8.83 5.12
C GLY A 165 20.77 -9.47 3.74
N SER A 166 19.73 -10.29 3.61
CA SER A 166 19.44 -11.06 2.41
C SER A 166 18.90 -10.17 1.31
N ARG A 167 19.72 -9.96 0.28
CA ARG A 167 19.33 -9.23 -0.95
C ARG A 167 18.09 -9.83 -1.61
N ARG A 168 17.90 -11.15 -1.51
CA ARG A 168 16.76 -11.87 -2.07
C ARG A 168 15.41 -11.34 -1.57
N HIS A 169 15.26 -11.15 -0.25
CA HIS A 169 13.97 -10.67 0.31
C HIS A 169 13.69 -9.22 -0.07
N ALA A 170 14.73 -8.39 -0.16
CA ALA A 170 14.61 -7.01 -0.63
C ALA A 170 14.20 -6.94 -2.12
N GLU A 171 14.83 -7.76 -2.97
CA GLU A 171 14.48 -7.86 -4.40
C GLU A 171 13.05 -8.37 -4.59
N GLN A 172 12.64 -9.39 -3.83
CA GLN A 172 11.28 -9.90 -3.86
C GLN A 172 10.25 -8.84 -3.42
N THR A 173 10.56 -8.06 -2.39
CA THR A 173 9.72 -6.94 -1.95
C THR A 173 9.54 -5.92 -3.08
N LEU A 174 10.64 -5.53 -3.73
CA LEU A 174 10.60 -4.59 -4.85
C LEU A 174 9.78 -5.14 -6.02
N ALA A 175 10.01 -6.40 -6.41
CA ALA A 175 9.28 -7.03 -7.50
C ALA A 175 7.76 -7.08 -7.25
N LEU A 176 7.33 -7.34 -6.00
CA LEU A 176 5.91 -7.32 -5.63
C LEU A 176 5.30 -5.92 -5.73
N VAL A 177 6.02 -4.89 -5.25
CA VAL A 177 5.58 -3.49 -5.37
C VAL A 177 5.52 -3.04 -6.82
N GLU A 178 6.50 -3.42 -7.64
CA GLU A 178 6.53 -3.10 -9.07
C GLU A 178 5.41 -3.80 -9.84
N SER A 179 5.14 -5.07 -9.53
CA SER A 179 4.00 -5.81 -10.08
C SER A 179 2.69 -5.12 -9.74
N TRP A 180 2.49 -4.75 -8.47
CA TRP A 180 1.29 -4.03 -8.03
C TRP A 180 1.13 -2.67 -8.71
N ARG A 181 2.22 -1.90 -8.84
CA ARG A 181 2.20 -0.59 -9.52
C ARG A 181 1.87 -0.72 -11.01
N GLY A 182 2.20 -1.85 -11.62
CA GLY A 182 1.94 -2.12 -13.04
C GLY A 182 0.54 -2.67 -13.34
N ALA A 183 -0.25 -3.01 -12.31
CA ALA A 183 -1.63 -3.50 -12.44
C ALA A 183 -2.63 -2.34 -12.64
#